data_AF-A0A7W3P9E9-F1
#
_entry.id   AF-A0A7W3P9E9-F1
#
_cell.length_a   1.000
_cell.length_b   1.000
_cell.length_c   1.000
_cell.angle_alpha   90.00
_cell.angle_beta   90.00
_cell.angle_gamma   90.00
#
_symmetry.space_group_name_H-M   'P 1'
#
loop_
_entity.id
_entity.type
_entity.pdbx_description
1 polymer ?
#
loop_
_entity_poly.entity_id
_entity_poly.type
_entity_poly.pdbx_seq_one_letter_code
_entity_poly.pdbx_strand_id
1 'polypeptide(L)'
;MSSVHRAPHRALAGPILGLVLGLLLATLGPLAPARADVSRQSARQASGVSILCTGYVGCRDRGYSNSGYQAANDQMYWLMYSGHNCTNYAAYRMVQSGLPNSRPWSGGGNAEYWGIYMKSITDDVPAVGAVAWWRENASPAGSAGHVAYVEQVISSNEIIVSQDSWGGDFSWARITRGGGSWPSGFVHFNDVKLENVAKPDVTGVTKVGGALSASPGSWTPQGSNTTYTYQWKAGADPIEGATGPSLTLAQEQQGKRISVKVTAARPGYPTSSVVSDKTSYVEPGVISSLTAPTVSGEATVDHELVASGGTWKPAPAELTYQWYADGQLLEGVTQSTYTPGPAQVGLPISVTVTATKPGYDPVSATSLATAAVQKATFTVRDPATLGGTPRLGDVLTLDPGTWSPGVADTTVVWLRDGVPIEGALGTSYTLTTDDLGHHVSASLTLTRAGYEDLVQTVRPSGLVKTVPTMVLRSSRPGTGRLAVHVALGAAGVPVVAGVVRIVARGHLLAELTLDRYGRAARVLRGLPAGLTNVRFSYLGSDTVVGTTLRKTVTIK
;
A
#
# COMPACT_ATOMS: atom_id res chain seq x y z
N MET A 1 28.76 -4.10 31.57
CA MET A 1 29.83 -4.55 30.66
C MET A 1 30.23 -3.37 29.80
N SER A 2 31.53 -3.08 29.80
CA SER A 2 32.16 -1.79 29.48
C SER A 2 32.69 -1.69 28.05
N SER A 3 33.17 -0.48 27.73
CA SER A 3 34.00 -0.02 26.60
C SER A 3 33.17 0.48 25.41
N VAL A 4 33.16 1.78 25.03
CA VAL A 4 34.16 2.87 25.02
C VAL A 4 35.41 2.53 24.23
N HIS A 5 35.47 2.98 22.97
CA HIS A 5 36.70 3.29 22.27
C HIS A 5 36.57 4.62 21.52
N ARG A 6 37.41 5.57 21.93
CA ARG A 6 37.67 6.87 21.34
C ARG A 6 39.19 6.98 21.24
N ALA A 7 39.72 7.33 20.07
CA ALA A 7 41.11 7.73 19.88
C ALA A 7 41.25 8.58 18.60
N PRO A 8 42.29 9.45 18.50
CA PRO A 8 42.11 10.82 18.02
C PRO A 8 42.84 11.15 16.70
N HIS A 9 42.45 12.26 16.05
CA HIS A 9 43.23 12.90 14.99
C HIS A 9 43.80 14.24 15.46
N ARG A 10 45.12 14.39 15.28
CA ARG A 10 45.90 15.62 15.46
C ARG A 10 45.89 16.47 14.19
N ALA A 11 45.99 17.77 14.42
CA ALA A 11 46.02 18.91 13.51
C ALA A 11 47.22 18.97 12.55
N LEU A 12 47.10 19.81 11.52
CA LEU A 12 48.10 20.82 11.09
C LEU A 12 47.46 21.84 10.12
N ALA A 13 48.01 23.05 10.10
CA ALA A 13 47.37 24.31 9.74
C ALA A 13 47.97 25.02 8.50
N GLY A 14 47.18 25.94 7.92
CA GLY A 14 47.59 27.13 7.13
C GLY A 14 47.68 26.96 5.60
N PRO A 15 47.62 28.03 4.77
CA PRO A 15 47.61 29.48 5.06
C PRO A 15 46.39 30.26 4.45
N ILE A 16 45.88 31.34 5.06
CA ILE A 16 46.19 32.78 4.87
C ILE A 16 46.31 33.23 3.39
N LEU A 17 45.30 33.96 2.90
CA LEU A 17 45.40 34.82 1.71
C LEU A 17 44.94 36.23 2.08
N GLY A 18 45.88 37.18 2.10
CA GLY A 18 45.67 38.60 2.36
C GLY A 18 45.40 39.38 1.08
N LEU A 19 44.41 40.26 1.16
CA LEU A 19 44.06 41.30 0.20
C LEU A 19 45.04 42.48 0.33
N VAL A 20 45.62 43.01 -0.75
CA VAL A 20 45.98 44.44 -0.83
C VAL A 20 45.85 44.97 -2.26
N LEU A 21 45.03 46.01 -2.37
CA LEU A 21 44.80 46.92 -3.48
C LEU A 21 45.88 48.03 -3.46
N GLY A 22 46.40 48.45 -4.61
CA GLY A 22 47.32 49.59 -4.69
C GLY A 22 47.42 50.17 -6.08
N LEU A 23 46.69 51.27 -6.31
CA LEU A 23 46.69 52.11 -7.50
C LEU A 23 47.33 53.45 -7.11
N LEU A 24 48.31 53.98 -7.85
CA LEU A 24 48.56 55.43 -7.95
C LEU A 24 49.58 55.81 -9.05
N LEU A 25 49.17 56.79 -9.86
CA LEU A 25 49.93 57.52 -10.88
C LEU A 25 50.86 58.58 -10.27
N ALA A 26 51.95 58.94 -10.99
CA ALA A 26 52.23 60.27 -11.56
C ALA A 26 53.70 60.79 -11.45
N THR A 27 54.31 60.94 -12.63
CA THR A 27 55.12 62.08 -13.18
C THR A 27 56.33 62.68 -12.46
N LEU A 28 57.47 62.77 -13.18
CA LEU A 28 58.22 64.01 -13.57
C LEU A 28 59.50 63.64 -14.38
N GLY A 29 59.74 64.27 -15.53
CA GLY A 29 60.99 64.16 -16.35
C GLY A 29 62.00 65.28 -16.01
N PRO A 30 62.92 65.72 -16.91
CA PRO A 30 63.51 65.11 -18.11
C PRO A 30 65.07 65.14 -18.08
N LEU A 31 65.76 64.57 -19.09
CA LEU A 31 67.08 65.03 -19.59
C LEU A 31 67.41 64.28 -20.91
N ALA A 32 67.46 65.02 -22.02
CA ALA A 32 68.11 64.64 -23.28
C ALA A 32 69.62 65.02 -23.19
N PRO A 33 70.57 64.59 -24.06
CA PRO A 33 70.45 64.28 -25.50
C PRO A 33 71.13 62.93 -25.88
N ALA A 34 70.97 62.35 -27.08
CA ALA A 34 71.53 62.83 -28.34
C ALA A 34 70.93 62.06 -29.54
N ARG A 35 70.89 62.77 -30.66
CA ARG A 35 70.46 62.30 -31.98
C ARG A 35 71.36 61.17 -32.47
N ALA A 36 70.73 60.09 -32.93
CA ALA A 36 71.24 59.29 -34.03
C ALA A 36 70.13 59.26 -35.09
N ASP A 37 70.40 59.90 -36.23
CA ASP A 37 69.67 59.69 -37.46
C ASP A 37 69.74 58.20 -37.81
N VAL A 38 68.60 57.51 -37.73
CA VAL A 38 68.40 56.25 -38.42
C VAL A 38 67.28 56.46 -39.42
N SER A 39 67.69 56.23 -40.66
CA SER A 39 66.91 56.25 -41.88
C SER A 39 65.47 55.79 -41.72
N ARG A 40 64.57 56.53 -42.38
CA ARG A 40 63.30 55.99 -42.88
C ARG A 40 63.62 54.82 -43.83
N GLN A 41 63.78 53.62 -43.30
CA GLN A 41 63.46 52.42 -44.04
C GLN A 41 61.96 52.21 -43.95
N SER A 42 61.34 52.16 -45.12
CA SER A 42 59.95 51.73 -45.27
C SER A 42 59.76 50.40 -44.55
N ALA A 43 58.85 50.36 -43.59
CA ALA A 43 58.29 49.11 -43.14
C ALA A 43 57.63 48.45 -44.37
N ARG A 44 58.28 47.43 -44.94
CA ARG A 44 57.60 46.46 -45.80
C ARG A 44 56.40 45.97 -44.99
N GLN A 45 55.19 46.24 -45.47
CA GLN A 45 53.99 45.53 -45.00
C GLN A 45 54.32 44.04 -45.07
N ALA A 46 54.35 43.37 -43.92
CA ALA A 46 54.40 41.92 -43.90
C ALA A 46 53.21 41.41 -44.72
N SER A 47 53.48 40.50 -45.67
CA SER A 47 52.45 39.81 -46.45
C SER A 47 51.30 39.40 -45.53
N GLY A 48 50.07 39.81 -45.87
CA GLY A 48 48.87 39.45 -45.10
C GLY A 48 48.62 37.95 -44.99
N VAL A 49 49.32 37.14 -45.79
CA VAL A 49 49.31 35.67 -45.77
C VAL A 49 50.69 35.12 -45.43
N SER A 50 50.75 34.20 -44.49
CA SER A 50 51.95 33.41 -44.15
C SER A 50 51.63 31.92 -44.29
N ILE A 51 52.24 31.25 -45.26
CA ILE A 51 52.07 29.80 -45.46
C ILE A 51 52.77 29.05 -44.32
N LEU A 52 52.03 28.19 -43.63
CA LEU A 52 52.51 27.38 -42.51
C LEU A 52 53.03 26.03 -43.00
N CYS A 53 52.45 25.49 -44.07
CA CYS A 53 52.87 24.28 -44.74
C CYS A 53 52.25 24.20 -46.15
N THR A 54 52.85 23.38 -47.01
CA THR A 54 52.35 23.06 -48.35
C THR A 54 52.47 21.55 -48.57
N GLY A 55 51.54 21.00 -49.36
CA GLY A 55 51.42 19.60 -49.70
C GLY A 55 50.85 18.74 -48.58
N TYR A 56 50.16 17.67 -48.97
CA TYR A 56 49.55 16.75 -48.01
C TYR A 56 50.56 16.18 -47.01
N VAL A 57 51.74 15.76 -47.48
CA VAL A 57 52.83 15.22 -46.64
C VAL A 57 53.46 16.31 -45.79
N GLY A 58 53.84 17.44 -46.40
CA GLY A 58 54.54 18.53 -45.70
C GLY A 58 53.71 19.19 -44.61
N CYS A 59 52.38 19.22 -44.78
CA CYS A 59 51.44 19.65 -43.75
C CYS A 59 51.26 18.60 -42.64
N ARG A 60 51.01 17.34 -43.01
CA ARG A 60 50.83 16.25 -42.03
C ARG A 60 52.03 16.12 -41.09
N ASP A 61 53.25 16.17 -41.63
CA ASP A 61 54.48 16.02 -40.84
C ASP A 61 54.70 17.19 -39.85
N ARG A 62 54.01 18.32 -40.05
CA ARG A 62 53.97 19.48 -39.15
C ARG A 62 52.74 19.50 -38.23
N GLY A 63 51.92 18.44 -38.24
CA GLY A 63 50.71 18.32 -37.43
C GLY A 63 49.47 19.00 -38.04
N TYR A 64 49.53 19.45 -39.29
CA TYR A 64 48.41 20.08 -39.99
C TYR A 64 47.65 19.07 -40.85
N SER A 65 46.43 18.72 -40.44
CA SER A 65 45.60 17.72 -41.12
C SER A 65 45.04 18.24 -42.45
N ASN A 66 44.87 17.34 -43.43
CA ASN A 66 44.05 17.61 -44.63
C ASN A 66 42.60 17.11 -44.47
N SER A 67 42.25 16.65 -43.27
CA SER A 67 40.93 16.11 -42.90
C SER A 67 40.46 14.94 -43.75
N GLY A 68 41.39 14.21 -44.39
CA GLY A 68 41.10 13.09 -45.27
C GLY A 68 41.00 13.46 -46.76
N TYR A 69 41.14 14.74 -47.11
CA TYR A 69 40.91 15.19 -48.48
C TYR A 69 41.85 14.55 -49.50
N GLN A 70 43.09 14.20 -49.12
CA GLN A 70 44.02 13.51 -50.03
C GLN A 70 43.43 12.22 -50.63
N ALA A 71 42.61 11.49 -49.86
CA ALA A 71 41.97 10.26 -50.31
C ALA A 71 40.60 10.49 -50.96
N ALA A 72 40.06 11.71 -50.88
CA ALA A 72 38.73 12.06 -51.33
C ALA A 72 38.72 13.07 -52.49
N ASN A 73 39.89 13.61 -52.85
CA ASN A 73 39.98 14.70 -53.81
C ASN A 73 39.63 14.27 -55.24
N ASP A 74 39.53 12.98 -55.55
CA ASP A 74 39.05 12.47 -56.85
C ASP A 74 37.53 12.58 -57.01
N GLN A 75 36.79 12.83 -55.92
CA GLN A 75 35.35 13.01 -55.90
C GLN A 75 34.94 14.48 -56.03
N MET A 76 33.75 14.70 -56.58
CA MET A 76 33.13 16.01 -56.65
C MET A 76 32.25 16.27 -55.42
N TYR A 77 32.50 17.39 -54.75
CA TYR A 77 31.67 17.90 -53.68
C TYR A 77 30.96 19.17 -54.13
N TRP A 78 29.65 19.26 -53.89
CA TRP A 78 28.81 20.37 -54.35
C TRP A 78 28.94 20.67 -55.87
N LEU A 79 29.15 19.61 -56.66
CA LEU A 79 29.37 19.69 -58.10
C LEU A 79 30.60 20.54 -58.51
N MET A 80 31.57 20.72 -57.60
CA MET A 80 32.84 21.36 -57.91
C MET A 80 33.81 20.38 -58.56
N TYR A 81 34.67 20.86 -59.46
CA TYR A 81 35.67 20.01 -60.12
C TYR A 81 36.62 19.38 -59.10
N SER A 82 36.76 18.06 -59.19
CA SER A 82 37.67 17.26 -58.36
C SER A 82 39.14 17.61 -58.60
N GLY A 83 40.00 17.17 -57.69
CA GLY A 83 41.43 17.40 -57.64
C GLY A 83 41.83 18.56 -56.73
N HIS A 84 43.01 19.11 -56.99
CA HIS A 84 43.50 20.32 -56.32
C HIS A 84 42.67 21.53 -56.75
N ASN A 85 41.69 21.89 -55.93
CA ASN A 85 40.74 22.97 -56.20
C ASN A 85 40.19 23.53 -54.88
N CYS A 86 40.26 24.85 -54.71
CA CYS A 86 39.78 25.52 -53.50
C CYS A 86 38.29 25.27 -53.24
N THR A 87 37.46 25.30 -54.29
CA THR A 87 36.00 25.15 -54.14
C THR A 87 35.61 23.71 -53.81
N ASN A 88 36.27 22.71 -54.39
CA ASN A 88 36.03 21.30 -54.07
C ASN A 88 36.51 20.97 -52.65
N TYR A 89 37.66 21.51 -52.23
CA TYR A 89 38.14 21.35 -50.87
C TYR A 89 37.19 21.97 -49.84
N ALA A 90 36.78 23.23 -50.04
CA ALA A 90 35.84 23.89 -49.13
C ALA A 90 34.49 23.14 -49.08
N ALA A 91 33.97 22.70 -50.23
CA ALA A 91 32.75 21.90 -50.31
C ALA A 91 32.90 20.55 -49.58
N TYR A 92 34.03 19.86 -49.76
CA TYR A 92 34.35 18.63 -49.01
C TYR A 92 34.29 18.86 -47.50
N ARG A 93 34.92 19.95 -47.02
CA ARG A 93 34.92 20.29 -45.60
C ARG A 93 33.51 20.59 -45.08
N MET A 94 32.68 21.27 -45.88
CA MET A 94 31.27 21.48 -45.55
C MET A 94 30.49 20.18 -45.47
N VAL A 95 30.70 19.25 -46.39
CA VAL A 95 30.06 17.92 -46.35
C VAL A 95 30.53 17.12 -45.13
N GLN A 96 31.84 17.13 -44.82
CA GLN A 96 32.40 16.49 -43.63
C GLN A 96 31.84 17.09 -42.33
N SER A 97 31.54 18.40 -42.32
CA SER A 97 30.89 19.03 -41.18
C SER A 97 29.43 18.60 -40.99
N GLY A 98 28.81 17.90 -41.95
CA GLY A 98 27.46 17.35 -41.83
C GLY A 98 26.44 18.00 -42.77
N LEU A 99 26.86 18.87 -43.69
CA LEU A 99 25.98 19.41 -44.73
C LEU A 99 25.78 18.37 -45.85
N PRO A 100 24.63 18.39 -46.56
CA PRO A 100 24.40 17.48 -47.68
C PRO A 100 25.44 17.73 -48.79
N ASN A 101 25.78 16.67 -49.53
CA ASN A 101 26.61 16.80 -50.74
C ASN A 101 25.82 17.35 -51.94
N SER A 102 25.16 18.48 -51.73
CA SER A 102 24.43 19.24 -52.73
C SER A 102 24.76 20.71 -52.53
N ARG A 103 25.13 21.39 -53.60
CA ARG A 103 25.43 22.83 -53.53
C ARG A 103 24.17 23.60 -53.11
N PRO A 104 24.25 24.51 -52.13
CA PRO A 104 23.07 25.21 -51.62
C PRO A 104 22.56 26.33 -52.53
N TRP A 105 23.21 26.58 -53.68
CA TRP A 105 22.79 27.55 -54.69
C TRP A 105 22.86 26.99 -56.12
N SER A 106 22.16 27.64 -57.04
CA SER A 106 22.23 27.40 -58.50
C SER A 106 23.19 28.39 -59.18
N GLY A 107 23.66 28.06 -60.39
CA GLY A 107 24.57 28.93 -61.16
C GLY A 107 26.06 28.56 -61.07
N GLY A 108 26.94 29.57 -61.07
CA GLY A 108 28.40 29.39 -61.13
C GLY A 108 29.01 28.75 -59.86
N GLY A 109 30.06 27.93 -60.04
CA GLY A 109 30.78 27.26 -58.96
C GLY A 109 32.06 27.95 -58.48
N ASN A 110 32.57 28.92 -59.25
CA ASN A 110 33.78 29.66 -58.93
C ASN A 110 33.70 30.32 -57.55
N ALA A 111 34.84 30.39 -56.88
CA ALA A 111 34.96 30.95 -55.55
C ALA A 111 34.44 32.40 -55.49
N GLU A 112 34.65 33.22 -56.52
CA GLU A 112 34.19 34.62 -56.61
C GLU A 112 32.71 34.81 -56.27
N TYR A 113 31.85 33.81 -56.49
CA TYR A 113 30.42 33.95 -56.24
C TYR A 113 29.93 33.46 -54.88
N TRP A 114 30.73 32.73 -54.10
CA TRP A 114 30.24 32.02 -52.91
C TRP A 114 29.58 32.97 -51.90
N GLY A 115 30.27 34.05 -51.49
CA GLY A 115 29.68 35.04 -50.59
C GLY A 115 28.62 35.95 -51.23
N ILE A 116 28.53 35.99 -52.57
CA ILE A 116 27.46 36.72 -53.28
C ILE A 116 26.18 35.91 -53.27
N TYR A 117 26.24 34.63 -53.64
CA TYR A 117 25.09 33.73 -53.64
C TYR A 117 24.62 33.41 -52.22
N MET A 118 25.55 33.35 -51.26
CA MET A 118 25.25 33.12 -49.85
C MET A 118 25.25 34.43 -49.04
N LYS A 119 24.87 35.56 -49.65
CA LYS A 119 24.88 36.89 -49.01
C LYS A 119 24.13 36.93 -47.67
N SER A 120 23.04 36.16 -47.52
CA SER A 120 22.25 36.14 -46.29
C SER A 120 22.96 35.52 -45.08
N ILE A 121 24.05 34.79 -45.31
CA ILE A 121 24.88 34.15 -44.27
C ILE A 121 26.36 34.55 -44.40
N THR A 122 26.65 35.64 -45.12
CA THR A 122 28.03 36.12 -45.32
C THR A 122 28.21 37.46 -44.63
N ASP A 123 29.17 37.54 -43.72
CA ASP A 123 29.56 38.78 -43.04
C ASP A 123 31.10 38.92 -42.92
N ASP A 124 31.59 39.82 -42.08
CA ASP A 124 33.02 40.11 -41.88
C ASP A 124 33.62 39.51 -40.60
N VAL A 125 32.86 38.65 -39.91
CA VAL A 125 33.20 38.03 -38.62
C VAL A 125 33.79 36.63 -38.86
N PRO A 126 35.08 36.40 -38.55
CA PRO A 126 35.65 35.07 -38.68
C PRO A 126 35.08 34.11 -37.63
N ALA A 127 34.73 32.90 -38.06
CA ALA A 127 34.35 31.80 -37.17
C ALA A 127 35.00 30.48 -37.63
N VAL A 128 35.36 29.62 -36.68
CA VAL A 128 35.90 28.30 -36.99
C VAL A 128 34.82 27.48 -37.69
N GLY A 129 35.13 26.93 -38.85
CA GLY A 129 34.14 26.25 -39.70
C GLY A 129 33.54 27.14 -40.78
N ALA A 130 33.68 28.46 -40.70
CA ALA A 130 33.28 29.33 -41.79
C ALA A 130 34.16 29.08 -43.03
N VAL A 131 33.62 29.43 -44.19
CA VAL A 131 34.40 29.51 -45.42
C VAL A 131 34.90 30.94 -45.57
N ALA A 132 36.20 31.14 -45.40
CA ALA A 132 36.86 32.39 -45.74
C ALA A 132 36.80 32.56 -47.27
N TRP A 133 36.22 33.66 -47.73
CA TRP A 133 35.91 33.90 -49.14
C TRP A 133 36.56 35.19 -49.64
N TRP A 134 37.21 35.10 -50.81
CA TRP A 134 37.75 36.24 -51.53
C TRP A 134 37.05 36.39 -52.88
N ARG A 135 36.62 37.61 -53.17
CA ARG A 135 36.15 38.01 -54.50
C ARG A 135 37.29 37.94 -55.51
N GLU A 136 36.92 38.02 -56.78
CA GLU A 136 37.83 38.14 -57.90
C GLU A 136 38.87 39.26 -57.66
N ASN A 137 40.15 38.93 -57.86
CA ASN A 137 41.30 39.83 -57.73
C ASN A 137 41.55 40.41 -56.32
N ALA A 138 40.82 39.97 -55.29
CA ALA A 138 41.11 40.33 -53.91
C ALA A 138 42.27 39.47 -53.38
N SER A 139 43.41 40.07 -53.04
CA SER A 139 44.60 39.33 -52.57
C SER A 139 44.24 38.32 -51.45
N PRO A 140 44.67 37.05 -51.53
CA PRO A 140 45.59 36.46 -52.52
C PRO A 140 44.91 35.87 -53.77
N ALA A 141 43.60 36.07 -53.94
CA ALA A 141 42.81 35.47 -55.01
C ALA A 141 43.11 36.05 -56.40
N GLY A 142 42.98 35.18 -57.41
CA GLY A 142 43.00 35.56 -58.83
C GLY A 142 41.61 35.93 -59.36
N SER A 143 41.45 35.91 -60.69
CA SER A 143 40.21 36.31 -61.37
C SER A 143 38.99 35.44 -61.09
N ALA A 144 39.15 34.22 -60.58
CA ALA A 144 38.05 33.32 -60.22
C ALA A 144 37.68 33.38 -58.73
N GLY A 145 38.30 34.29 -57.95
CA GLY A 145 38.19 34.35 -56.50
C GLY A 145 38.96 33.21 -55.80
N HIS A 146 38.81 33.12 -54.48
CA HIS A 146 39.39 32.04 -53.68
C HIS A 146 38.51 31.72 -52.46
N VAL A 147 38.57 30.47 -51.99
CA VAL A 147 37.92 30.05 -50.74
C VAL A 147 38.85 29.16 -49.92
N ALA A 148 38.75 29.29 -48.61
CA ALA A 148 39.49 28.49 -47.65
C ALA A 148 38.61 28.12 -46.46
N TYR A 149 38.91 27.01 -45.79
CA TYR A 149 38.21 26.61 -44.58
C TYR A 149 38.90 27.22 -43.36
N VAL A 150 38.15 27.91 -42.50
CA VAL A 150 38.70 28.50 -41.27
C VAL A 150 38.87 27.41 -40.21
N GLU A 151 40.12 27.09 -39.88
CA GLU A 151 40.48 26.09 -38.89
C GLU A 151 40.57 26.68 -37.48
N GLN A 152 41.04 27.93 -37.38
CA GLN A 152 41.18 28.64 -36.10
C GLN A 152 40.92 30.13 -36.28
N VAL A 153 40.31 30.74 -35.26
CA VAL A 153 40.21 32.19 -35.11
C VAL A 153 41.08 32.60 -33.93
N ILE A 154 42.22 33.22 -34.21
CA ILE A 154 43.18 33.67 -33.19
C ILE A 154 42.70 34.98 -32.56
N SER A 155 42.16 35.88 -33.40
CA SER A 155 41.49 37.12 -32.99
C SER A 155 40.56 37.60 -34.11
N SER A 156 39.85 38.71 -33.92
CA SER A 156 39.05 39.37 -34.97
C SER A 156 39.87 39.82 -36.19
N ASN A 157 41.20 39.82 -36.09
CA ASN A 157 42.13 40.26 -37.12
C ASN A 157 43.12 39.17 -37.58
N GLU A 158 43.00 37.94 -37.06
CA GLU A 158 43.93 36.85 -37.37
C GLU A 158 43.23 35.49 -37.36
N ILE A 159 43.37 34.76 -38.47
CA ILE A 159 42.81 33.42 -38.67
C ILE A 159 43.88 32.45 -39.17
N ILE A 160 43.65 31.16 -38.92
CA ILE A 160 44.38 30.07 -39.56
C ILE A 160 43.39 29.32 -40.45
N VAL A 161 43.75 29.14 -41.72
CA VAL A 161 42.91 28.45 -42.71
C VAL A 161 43.65 27.25 -43.30
N SER A 162 42.88 26.23 -43.67
CA SER A 162 43.32 25.18 -44.58
C SER A 162 42.66 25.38 -45.94
N GLN A 163 43.40 25.09 -47.00
CA GLN A 163 42.95 25.37 -48.36
C GLN A 163 43.63 24.46 -49.36
N ASP A 164 43.01 24.34 -50.53
CA ASP A 164 43.63 23.78 -51.73
C ASP A 164 43.54 24.83 -52.85
N SER A 165 44.20 24.63 -53.99
CA SER A 165 44.27 25.64 -55.04
C SER A 165 44.37 25.01 -56.42
N TRP A 166 43.62 25.56 -57.38
CA TRP A 166 43.70 25.15 -58.78
C TRP A 166 45.10 25.42 -59.35
N GLY A 167 45.77 24.38 -59.84
CA GLY A 167 47.16 24.47 -60.31
C GLY A 167 48.19 24.67 -59.20
N GLY A 168 47.78 24.52 -57.93
CA GLY A 168 48.63 24.55 -56.74
C GLY A 168 48.54 23.25 -55.95
N ASP A 169 48.81 23.33 -54.64
CA ASP A 169 48.76 22.20 -53.73
C ASP A 169 48.05 22.61 -52.42
N PHE A 170 47.64 21.61 -51.64
CA PHE A 170 47.08 21.77 -50.32
C PHE A 170 48.00 22.60 -49.42
N SER A 171 47.46 23.51 -48.61
CA SER A 171 48.25 24.30 -47.69
C SER A 171 47.47 24.71 -46.44
N TRP A 172 48.21 25.03 -45.39
CA TRP A 172 47.69 25.80 -44.27
C TRP A 172 48.34 27.19 -44.29
N ALA A 173 47.55 28.21 -43.98
CA ALA A 173 48.00 29.59 -43.99
C ALA A 173 47.48 30.34 -42.78
N ARG A 174 48.32 31.23 -42.25
CA ARG A 174 47.93 32.27 -41.31
C ARG A 174 47.60 33.54 -42.10
N ILE A 175 46.48 34.16 -41.81
CA ILE A 175 46.00 35.36 -42.51
C ILE A 175 45.71 36.46 -41.51
N THR A 176 46.22 37.67 -41.78
CA THR A 176 46.09 38.84 -40.90
C THR A 176 45.42 40.01 -41.63
N ARG A 177 44.54 40.72 -40.92
CA ARG A 177 43.75 41.82 -41.51
C ARG A 177 44.60 42.99 -42.00
N GLY A 178 45.69 43.29 -41.29
CA GLY A 178 46.57 44.43 -41.57
C GLY A 178 47.45 44.29 -42.82
N GLY A 179 47.55 43.11 -43.42
CA GLY A 179 48.43 42.86 -44.57
C GLY A 179 47.73 42.83 -45.94
N GLY A 180 46.49 43.33 -46.04
CA GLY A 180 45.78 43.51 -47.31
C GLY A 180 45.20 42.23 -47.95
N SER A 181 45.37 41.08 -47.31
CA SER A 181 44.89 39.77 -47.82
C SER A 181 43.73 39.18 -47.01
N TRP A 182 43.04 40.02 -46.23
CA TRP A 182 41.88 39.58 -45.45
C TRP A 182 40.74 39.09 -46.38
N PRO A 183 40.00 38.03 -46.01
CA PRO A 183 38.82 37.60 -46.77
C PRO A 183 37.86 38.75 -47.07
N SER A 184 37.27 38.74 -48.26
CA SER A 184 36.17 39.63 -48.63
C SER A 184 34.92 39.39 -47.79
N GLY A 185 34.78 38.20 -47.21
CA GLY A 185 33.77 37.85 -46.21
C GLY A 185 33.96 36.42 -45.71
N PHE A 186 33.17 36.04 -44.72
CA PHE A 186 33.09 34.68 -44.18
C PHE A 186 31.69 34.14 -44.42
N VAL A 187 31.60 32.99 -45.10
CA VAL A 187 30.31 32.35 -45.39
C VAL A 187 30.00 31.34 -44.28
N HIS A 188 28.93 31.59 -43.54
CA HIS A 188 28.57 30.86 -42.32
C HIS A 188 27.51 29.78 -42.56
N PHE A 189 27.91 28.64 -43.12
CA PHE A 189 26.95 27.59 -43.49
C PHE A 189 26.30 26.91 -42.27
N ASN A 190 27.12 26.47 -41.31
CA ASN A 190 26.66 25.72 -40.14
C ASN A 190 27.48 25.97 -38.87
N ASP A 191 28.44 26.87 -38.90
CA ASP A 191 29.28 27.26 -37.78
C ASP A 191 28.60 28.23 -36.79
N VAL A 192 27.38 28.68 -37.09
CA VAL A 192 26.55 29.49 -36.19
C VAL A 192 25.84 28.63 -35.15
N LYS A 193 25.68 29.16 -33.93
CA LYS A 193 24.94 28.46 -32.87
C LYS A 193 23.44 28.42 -33.19
N LEU A 194 22.77 27.36 -32.74
CA LEU A 194 21.32 27.33 -32.70
C LEU A 194 20.81 28.26 -31.58
N GLU A 195 20.04 29.27 -31.95
CA GLU A 195 19.46 30.21 -30.99
C GLU A 195 18.00 29.87 -30.70
N ASN A 196 17.65 29.80 -29.42
CA ASN A 196 16.26 29.61 -29.02
C ASN A 196 15.50 30.94 -29.15
N VAL A 197 14.45 30.94 -29.97
CA VAL A 197 13.59 32.12 -30.20
C VAL A 197 12.24 32.01 -29.47
N ALA A 198 11.89 30.82 -29.00
CA ALA A 198 10.78 30.60 -28.08
C ALA A 198 11.12 29.45 -27.12
N LYS A 199 11.02 29.69 -25.82
CA LYS A 199 11.38 28.69 -24.81
C LYS A 199 10.50 27.44 -24.91
N PRO A 200 11.02 26.28 -24.47
CA PRO A 200 10.22 25.12 -24.12
C PRO A 200 9.09 25.50 -23.17
N ASP A 201 7.88 25.05 -23.49
CA ASP A 201 6.71 25.17 -22.63
C ASP A 201 6.45 23.83 -21.93
N VAL A 202 6.03 23.90 -20.66
CA VAL A 202 5.75 22.72 -19.84
C VAL A 202 4.27 22.73 -19.46
N THR A 203 3.54 21.74 -19.95
CA THR A 203 2.10 21.58 -19.72
C THR A 203 1.80 20.29 -18.97
N GLY A 204 0.60 20.16 -18.40
CA GLY A 204 0.14 18.97 -17.69
C GLY A 204 -0.29 19.24 -16.25
N VAL A 205 -0.35 18.19 -15.42
CA VAL A 205 -0.85 18.25 -14.04
C VAL A 205 0.33 18.19 -13.06
N THR A 206 0.51 19.22 -12.25
CA THR A 206 1.59 19.32 -11.24
C THR A 206 1.19 18.67 -9.91
N LYS A 207 0.87 17.38 -9.95
CA LYS A 207 0.61 16.54 -8.77
C LYS A 207 1.42 15.27 -8.84
N VAL A 208 1.73 14.65 -7.70
CA VAL A 208 2.30 13.28 -7.70
C VAL A 208 1.37 12.34 -8.48
N GLY A 209 1.94 11.53 -9.37
CA GLY A 209 1.23 10.69 -10.35
C GLY A 209 0.75 11.43 -11.61
N GLY A 210 0.78 12.76 -11.63
CA GLY A 210 0.47 13.57 -12.81
C GLY A 210 1.58 13.50 -13.85
N ALA A 211 1.22 13.68 -15.13
CA ALA A 211 2.18 13.73 -16.23
C ALA A 211 2.38 15.17 -16.70
N LEU A 212 3.64 15.54 -16.94
CA LEU A 212 4.05 16.76 -17.62
C LEU A 212 4.57 16.44 -19.02
N SER A 213 4.36 17.37 -19.94
CA SER A 213 4.87 17.33 -21.31
C SER A 213 5.64 18.61 -21.62
N ALA A 214 6.76 18.47 -22.31
CA ALA A 214 7.61 19.56 -22.73
C ALA A 214 7.56 19.73 -24.24
N SER A 215 7.32 20.96 -24.72
CA SER A 215 7.62 21.31 -26.10
C SER A 215 9.14 21.54 -26.27
N PRO A 216 9.72 21.30 -27.45
CA PRO A 216 11.15 21.55 -27.68
C PRO A 216 11.52 23.04 -27.76
N GLY A 217 10.53 23.94 -27.77
CA GLY A 217 10.71 25.35 -28.13
C GLY A 217 10.91 25.57 -29.63
N SER A 218 11.21 26.81 -30.02
CA SER A 218 11.54 27.18 -31.41
C SER A 218 12.97 27.66 -31.52
N TRP A 219 13.66 27.27 -32.60
CA TRP A 219 15.09 27.49 -32.79
C TRP A 219 15.40 28.06 -34.18
N THR A 220 16.39 28.93 -34.25
CA THR A 220 16.92 29.50 -35.50
C THR A 220 18.42 29.21 -35.64
N PRO A 221 18.95 28.97 -36.84
CA PRO A 221 18.24 28.81 -38.12
C PRO A 221 17.30 27.61 -38.14
N GLN A 222 16.18 27.67 -38.86
CA GLN A 222 15.24 26.54 -38.99
C GLN A 222 15.83 25.41 -39.85
N GLY A 223 15.45 24.16 -39.58
CA GLY A 223 15.89 23.00 -40.37
C GLY A 223 15.26 21.68 -39.91
N SER A 224 15.02 20.77 -40.85
CA SER A 224 14.28 19.51 -40.61
C SER A 224 15.05 18.45 -39.83
N ASN A 225 16.37 18.56 -39.72
CA ASN A 225 17.24 17.56 -39.08
C ASN A 225 17.70 17.99 -37.67
N THR A 226 16.99 18.92 -37.04
CA THR A 226 17.24 19.29 -35.64
C THR A 226 16.65 18.24 -34.72
N THR A 227 17.48 17.66 -33.85
CA THR A 227 17.08 16.73 -32.79
C THR A 227 17.12 17.41 -31.43
N TYR A 228 16.31 16.91 -30.50
CA TYR A 228 16.16 17.48 -29.16
C TYR A 228 16.41 16.41 -28.10
N THR A 229 17.20 16.76 -27.09
CA THR A 229 17.33 15.98 -25.86
C THR A 229 16.81 16.78 -24.68
N TYR A 230 16.24 16.09 -23.70
CA TYR A 230 15.61 16.69 -22.54
C TYR A 230 16.38 16.31 -21.29
N GLN A 231 16.35 17.18 -20.29
CA GLN A 231 16.74 16.85 -18.92
C GLN A 231 15.82 17.60 -17.98
N TRP A 232 14.90 16.88 -17.35
CA TRP A 232 14.02 17.46 -16.35
C TRP A 232 14.77 17.78 -15.06
N LYS A 233 14.30 18.81 -14.34
CA LYS A 233 14.87 19.31 -13.10
C LYS A 233 13.78 19.56 -12.07
N ALA A 234 14.08 19.24 -10.81
CA ALA A 234 13.26 19.60 -9.66
C ALA A 234 14.03 20.65 -8.84
N GLY A 235 13.59 21.90 -8.87
CA GLY A 235 14.37 23.01 -8.35
C GLY A 235 15.60 23.28 -9.23
N ALA A 236 16.80 23.15 -8.67
CA ALA A 236 18.07 23.29 -9.39
C ALA A 236 18.61 21.95 -9.92
N ASP A 237 18.21 20.85 -9.29
CA ASP A 237 18.83 19.54 -9.46
C ASP A 237 18.19 18.75 -10.63
N PRO A 238 18.99 18.02 -11.43
CA PRO A 238 18.47 17.13 -12.44
C PRO A 238 17.69 15.97 -11.81
N ILE A 239 16.57 15.59 -12.43
CA ILE A 239 15.85 14.36 -12.13
C ILE A 239 16.53 13.24 -12.92
N GLU A 240 17.13 12.28 -12.22
CA GLU A 240 17.88 11.19 -12.83
C GLU A 240 16.99 10.38 -13.79
N GLY A 241 17.52 10.03 -14.97
CA GLY A 241 16.80 9.26 -16.00
C GLY A 241 15.69 10.02 -16.74
N ALA A 242 15.31 11.22 -16.30
CA ALA A 242 14.25 12.00 -16.92
C ALA A 242 14.75 12.76 -18.16
N THR A 243 14.92 12.03 -19.26
CA THR A 243 15.50 12.55 -20.51
C THR A 243 14.55 12.56 -21.71
N GLY A 244 13.30 12.12 -21.51
CA GLY A 244 12.24 12.16 -22.51
C GLY A 244 11.45 13.47 -22.55
N PRO A 245 10.58 13.65 -23.55
CA PRO A 245 9.72 14.84 -23.68
C PRO A 245 8.56 14.87 -22.66
N SER A 246 8.41 13.83 -21.85
CA SER A 246 7.38 13.71 -20.81
C SER A 246 7.99 13.26 -19.49
N LEU A 247 7.38 13.70 -18.38
CA LEU A 247 7.78 13.33 -17.02
C LEU A 247 6.55 12.99 -16.18
N THR A 248 6.55 11.83 -15.53
CA THR A 248 5.55 11.49 -14.51
C THR A 248 6.05 11.91 -13.12
N LEU A 249 5.19 12.63 -12.41
CA LEU A 249 5.28 13.07 -11.02
C LEU A 249 5.59 11.95 -10.02
N ALA A 250 6.78 11.85 -9.42
CA ALA A 250 7.01 10.98 -8.27
C ALA A 250 6.99 11.78 -6.95
N GLN A 251 6.96 11.08 -5.81
CA GLN A 251 6.84 11.70 -4.50
C GLN A 251 8.04 12.62 -4.19
N GLU A 252 9.24 12.30 -4.68
CA GLU A 252 10.47 13.04 -4.44
C GLU A 252 10.44 14.45 -5.05
N GLN A 253 9.49 14.72 -5.95
CA GLN A 253 9.23 16.02 -6.54
C GLN A 253 8.19 16.85 -5.77
N GLN A 254 7.48 16.26 -4.80
CA GLN A 254 6.48 16.98 -4.01
C GLN A 254 7.08 18.22 -3.34
N GLY A 255 6.37 19.35 -3.41
CA GLY A 255 6.82 20.63 -2.88
C GLY A 255 7.95 21.29 -3.67
N LYS A 256 8.37 20.73 -4.81
CA LYS A 256 9.36 21.35 -5.72
C LYS A 256 8.65 21.94 -6.94
N ARG A 257 9.33 22.88 -7.62
CA ARG A 257 8.92 23.37 -8.94
C ARG A 257 9.74 22.68 -10.02
N ILE A 258 9.11 22.38 -11.14
CA ILE A 258 9.71 21.57 -12.21
C ILE A 258 10.10 22.47 -13.38
N SER A 259 11.20 22.15 -14.03
CA SER A 259 11.62 22.77 -15.30
C SER A 259 12.31 21.72 -16.16
N VAL A 260 12.47 22.00 -17.45
CA VAL A 260 13.18 21.11 -18.38
C VAL A 260 14.25 21.89 -19.11
N LYS A 261 15.46 21.32 -19.18
CA LYS A 261 16.52 21.78 -20.09
C LYS A 261 16.35 21.04 -21.41
N VAL A 262 16.11 21.79 -22.49
CA VAL A 262 16.09 21.24 -23.86
C VAL A 262 17.38 21.60 -24.55
N THR A 263 18.05 20.61 -25.13
CA THR A 263 19.26 20.80 -25.94
C THR A 263 18.93 20.48 -27.39
N ALA A 264 19.10 21.45 -28.27
CA ALA A 264 18.96 21.30 -29.71
C ALA A 264 20.32 20.94 -30.33
N ALA A 265 20.31 19.95 -31.21
CA ALA A 265 21.46 19.52 -31.98
C ALA A 265 21.07 19.40 -33.44
N ARG A 266 21.93 19.87 -34.34
CA ARG A 266 21.78 19.66 -35.78
C ARG A 266 23.15 19.35 -36.37
N PRO A 267 23.30 18.36 -37.27
CA PRO A 267 24.58 18.05 -37.88
C PRO A 267 25.29 19.30 -38.41
N GLY A 268 26.52 19.49 -37.96
CA GLY A 268 27.37 20.62 -38.31
C GLY A 268 27.13 21.91 -37.57
N TYR A 269 26.05 22.03 -36.79
CA TYR A 269 25.80 23.17 -35.91
C TYR A 269 26.31 22.89 -34.50
N PRO A 270 26.97 23.85 -33.84
CA PRO A 270 27.21 23.79 -32.41
C PRO A 270 25.89 23.60 -31.65
N THR A 271 25.86 22.66 -30.70
CA THR A 271 24.67 22.41 -29.88
C THR A 271 24.38 23.59 -28.98
N SER A 272 23.10 23.78 -28.64
CA SER A 272 22.67 24.85 -27.75
C SER A 272 21.52 24.37 -26.88
N SER A 273 21.37 24.97 -25.70
CA SER A 273 20.37 24.53 -24.72
C SER A 273 19.71 25.69 -24.01
N VAL A 274 18.44 25.52 -23.68
CA VAL A 274 17.63 26.49 -22.94
C VAL A 274 16.83 25.76 -21.87
N VAL A 275 16.48 26.46 -20.78
CA VAL A 275 15.63 25.93 -19.70
C VAL A 275 14.26 26.57 -19.79
N SER A 276 13.21 25.77 -19.66
CA SER A 276 11.82 26.24 -19.56
C SER A 276 11.62 27.15 -18.35
N ASP A 277 10.49 27.85 -18.32
CA ASP A 277 10.02 28.44 -17.08
C ASP A 277 9.62 27.33 -16.07
N LYS A 278 9.58 27.68 -14.79
CA LYS A 278 9.27 26.73 -13.71
C LYS A 278 7.75 26.58 -13.56
N THR A 279 7.27 25.36 -13.44
CA THR A 279 5.86 25.06 -13.12
C THR A 279 5.43 25.63 -11.77
N SER A 280 4.15 25.53 -11.40
CA SER A 280 3.70 25.58 -10.00
C SER A 280 4.38 24.50 -9.16
N TYR A 281 4.28 24.63 -7.83
CA TYR A 281 4.73 23.59 -6.91
C TYR A 281 3.97 22.29 -7.14
N VAL A 282 4.68 21.17 -7.07
CA VAL A 282 4.06 19.84 -7.16
C VAL A 282 3.28 19.58 -5.87
N GLU A 283 1.97 19.45 -6.02
CA GLU A 283 1.05 19.12 -4.93
C GLU A 283 0.99 17.59 -4.69
N PRO A 284 0.45 17.15 -3.53
CA PRO A 284 0.11 15.74 -3.33
C PRO A 284 -0.78 15.20 -4.46
N GLY A 285 -0.60 13.92 -4.77
CA GLY A 285 -1.53 13.17 -5.60
C GLY A 285 -2.86 12.95 -4.88
N VAL A 286 -3.90 12.60 -5.63
CA VAL A 286 -5.24 12.32 -5.08
C VAL A 286 -5.57 10.83 -5.27
N ILE A 287 -6.04 10.18 -4.21
CA ILE A 287 -6.64 8.84 -4.28
C ILE A 287 -8.16 9.02 -4.36
N SER A 288 -8.80 8.29 -5.28
CA SER A 288 -10.25 8.23 -5.42
C SER A 288 -10.77 6.88 -4.95
N SER A 289 -11.83 6.88 -4.14
CA SER A 289 -12.61 5.66 -3.84
C SER A 289 -13.49 5.32 -5.04
N LEU A 290 -13.40 4.08 -5.52
CA LEU A 290 -14.22 3.57 -6.63
C LEU A 290 -15.40 2.76 -6.11
N THR A 291 -15.15 1.91 -5.10
CA THR A 291 -16.18 1.17 -4.38
C THR A 291 -15.93 1.27 -2.88
N ALA A 292 -16.95 1.65 -2.13
CA ALA A 292 -16.89 1.72 -0.68
C ALA A 292 -16.62 0.34 -0.04
N PRO A 293 -16.03 0.31 1.16
CA PRO A 293 -15.91 -0.92 1.93
C PRO A 293 -17.28 -1.47 2.36
N THR A 294 -17.32 -2.75 2.68
CA THR A 294 -18.51 -3.47 3.14
C THR A 294 -18.18 -4.27 4.39
N VAL A 295 -19.19 -4.55 5.21
CA VAL A 295 -19.07 -5.46 6.35
C VAL A 295 -19.88 -6.72 6.05
N SER A 296 -19.28 -7.88 6.22
CA SER A 296 -19.94 -9.19 6.15
C SER A 296 -19.84 -9.93 7.48
N GLY A 297 -20.65 -10.97 7.65
CA GLY A 297 -20.80 -11.69 8.91
C GLY A 297 -22.15 -11.42 9.57
N GLU A 298 -22.43 -12.18 10.62
CA GLU A 298 -23.65 -12.02 11.41
C GLU A 298 -23.39 -11.03 12.54
N ALA A 299 -24.21 -9.97 12.63
CA ALA A 299 -24.12 -9.00 13.71
C ALA A 299 -24.72 -9.60 14.99
N THR A 300 -23.97 -10.48 15.64
CA THR A 300 -24.33 -11.17 16.89
C THR A 300 -23.12 -11.16 17.81
N VAL A 301 -23.34 -11.09 19.13
CA VAL A 301 -22.25 -11.15 20.12
C VAL A 301 -21.37 -12.39 19.90
N ASP A 302 -20.06 -12.24 20.05
CA ASP A 302 -19.06 -13.30 19.87
C ASP A 302 -18.95 -13.87 18.43
N HIS A 303 -19.69 -13.34 17.44
CA HIS A 303 -19.54 -13.69 16.01
C HIS A 303 -18.64 -12.68 15.28
N GLU A 304 -17.73 -13.15 14.43
CA GLU A 304 -16.80 -12.28 13.71
C GLU A 304 -17.47 -11.56 12.54
N LEU A 305 -17.25 -10.24 12.47
CA LEU A 305 -17.53 -9.39 11.33
C LEU A 305 -16.24 -9.14 10.53
N VAL A 306 -16.35 -9.15 9.21
CA VAL A 306 -15.21 -8.98 8.29
C VAL A 306 -15.45 -7.77 7.40
N ALA A 307 -14.48 -6.84 7.39
CA ALA A 307 -14.49 -5.68 6.53
C ALA A 307 -13.79 -5.97 5.19
N SER A 308 -14.41 -5.57 4.08
CA SER A 308 -13.70 -5.45 2.81
C SER A 308 -12.93 -4.12 2.74
N GLY A 309 -11.81 -4.10 2.03
CA GLY A 309 -10.97 -2.90 1.90
C GLY A 309 -11.49 -1.84 0.92
N GLY A 310 -12.59 -2.10 0.20
CA GLY A 310 -13.02 -1.28 -0.93
C GLY A 310 -12.06 -1.34 -2.14
N THR A 311 -12.31 -0.51 -3.15
CA THR A 311 -11.39 -0.35 -4.30
C THR A 311 -11.08 1.12 -4.56
N TRP A 312 -9.85 1.39 -5.00
CA TRP A 312 -9.28 2.74 -5.01
C TRP A 312 -8.41 2.97 -6.25
N LYS A 313 -8.33 4.21 -6.72
CA LYS A 313 -7.44 4.60 -7.83
C LYS A 313 -6.68 5.90 -7.51
N PRO A 314 -5.34 5.92 -7.66
CA PRO A 314 -4.48 4.75 -7.90
C PRO A 314 -4.52 3.77 -6.71
N ALA A 315 -4.03 2.54 -6.93
CA ALA A 315 -3.96 1.55 -5.85
C ALA A 315 -3.10 2.10 -4.68
N PRO A 316 -3.61 2.02 -3.43
CA PRO A 316 -2.91 2.49 -2.25
C PRO A 316 -1.77 1.54 -1.89
N ALA A 317 -0.84 2.03 -1.07
CA ALA A 317 0.21 1.21 -0.48
C ALA A 317 -0.29 0.47 0.76
N GLU A 318 -1.21 1.08 1.51
CA GLU A 318 -1.73 0.54 2.77
C GLU A 318 -3.21 0.92 2.97
N LEU A 319 -3.93 0.04 3.67
CA LEU A 319 -5.29 0.27 4.14
C LEU A 319 -5.31 0.09 5.67
N THR A 320 -5.90 1.05 6.37
CA THR A 320 -6.17 0.95 7.81
C THR A 320 -7.66 0.95 8.07
N TYR A 321 -8.10 0.21 9.09
CA TYR A 321 -9.51 0.07 9.44
C TYR A 321 -9.77 0.80 10.77
N GLN A 322 -10.99 1.28 10.94
CA GLN A 322 -11.48 1.78 12.21
C GLN A 322 -12.97 1.47 12.31
N TRP A 323 -13.36 0.75 13.35
CA TRP A 323 -14.74 0.31 13.57
C TRP A 323 -15.52 1.31 14.42
N TYR A 324 -16.84 1.34 14.21
CA TYR A 324 -17.80 2.21 14.88
C TYR A 324 -19.06 1.42 15.26
N ALA A 325 -19.65 1.73 16.41
CA ALA A 325 -20.96 1.24 16.83
C ALA A 325 -21.93 2.43 16.93
N ASP A 326 -23.03 2.39 16.18
CA ASP A 326 -23.99 3.50 16.06
C ASP A 326 -23.33 4.87 15.77
N GLY A 327 -22.32 4.85 14.89
CA GLY A 327 -21.52 6.03 14.53
C GLY A 327 -20.50 6.48 15.59
N GLN A 328 -20.45 5.85 16.77
CA GLN A 328 -19.45 6.13 17.81
C GLN A 328 -18.20 5.29 17.61
N LEU A 329 -17.04 5.90 17.84
CA LEU A 329 -15.73 5.30 17.67
C LEU A 329 -15.51 4.13 18.66
N LEU A 330 -15.10 2.97 18.13
CA LEU A 330 -14.61 1.86 18.94
C LEU A 330 -13.07 1.94 19.06
N GLU A 331 -12.61 2.55 20.14
CA GLU A 331 -11.18 2.80 20.41
C GLU A 331 -10.32 1.53 20.27
N GLY A 332 -9.21 1.65 19.54
CA GLY A 332 -8.24 0.56 19.33
C GLY A 332 -8.69 -0.57 18.39
N VAL A 333 -9.91 -0.53 17.86
CA VAL A 333 -10.41 -1.56 16.94
C VAL A 333 -10.03 -1.21 15.50
N THR A 334 -8.84 -1.67 15.08
CA THR A 334 -8.22 -1.28 13.79
C THR A 334 -7.92 -2.44 12.84
N GLN A 335 -8.27 -3.66 13.22
CA GLN A 335 -8.11 -4.85 12.36
C GLN A 335 -9.18 -4.89 11.28
N SER A 336 -8.94 -5.65 10.20
CA SER A 336 -9.96 -5.89 9.16
C SER A 336 -11.12 -6.77 9.64
N THR A 337 -11.01 -7.35 10.84
CA THR A 337 -12.08 -8.10 11.48
C THR A 337 -12.40 -7.53 12.85
N TYR A 338 -13.64 -7.74 13.30
CA TYR A 338 -14.13 -7.29 14.59
C TYR A 338 -15.19 -8.26 15.13
N THR A 339 -15.07 -8.65 16.40
CA THR A 339 -16.06 -9.46 17.10
C THR A 339 -16.85 -8.57 18.07
N PRO A 340 -18.15 -8.31 17.85
CA PRO A 340 -18.96 -7.50 18.75
C PRO A 340 -19.05 -8.11 20.14
N GLY A 341 -18.91 -7.26 21.16
CA GLY A 341 -19.09 -7.65 22.56
C GLY A 341 -20.48 -7.29 23.10
N PRO A 342 -20.75 -7.60 24.38
CA PRO A 342 -22.03 -7.31 25.01
C PRO A 342 -22.45 -5.83 24.98
N ALA A 343 -21.47 -4.91 25.01
CA ALA A 343 -21.72 -3.47 24.98
C ALA A 343 -22.27 -2.98 23.62
N GLN A 344 -22.17 -3.79 22.58
CA GLN A 344 -22.64 -3.45 21.24
C GLN A 344 -24.05 -3.94 20.94
N VAL A 345 -24.70 -4.71 21.83
CA VAL A 345 -26.07 -5.22 21.61
C VAL A 345 -27.02 -4.06 21.32
N GLY A 346 -27.78 -4.18 20.23
CA GLY A 346 -28.72 -3.16 19.75
C GLY A 346 -28.08 -2.08 18.88
N LEU A 347 -26.75 -2.01 18.78
CA LEU A 347 -26.04 -1.00 17.99
C LEU A 347 -25.68 -1.56 16.61
N PRO A 348 -25.94 -0.85 15.51
CA PRO A 348 -25.43 -1.24 14.19
C PRO A 348 -23.93 -0.96 14.10
N ILE A 349 -23.19 -1.82 13.39
CA ILE A 349 -21.73 -1.71 13.26
C ILE A 349 -21.35 -1.18 11.88
N SER A 350 -20.38 -0.28 11.80
CA SER A 350 -19.80 0.18 10.53
C SER A 350 -18.28 0.27 10.63
N VAL A 351 -17.60 0.30 9.49
CA VAL A 351 -16.14 0.44 9.42
C VAL A 351 -15.77 1.55 8.47
N THR A 352 -14.81 2.38 8.87
CA THR A 352 -14.14 3.34 7.99
C THR A 352 -12.79 2.77 7.59
N VAL A 353 -12.54 2.73 6.29
CA VAL A 353 -11.28 2.31 5.70
C VAL A 353 -10.56 3.53 5.15
N THR A 354 -9.33 3.75 5.60
CA THR A 354 -8.46 4.83 5.12
C THR A 354 -7.38 4.26 4.22
N ALA A 355 -7.28 4.78 3.01
CA ALA A 355 -6.29 4.42 2.01
C ALA A 355 -5.14 5.43 2.01
N THR A 356 -3.91 4.93 2.10
CA THR A 356 -2.70 5.76 2.09
C THR A 356 -1.76 5.35 0.97
N LYS A 357 -1.08 6.34 0.39
CA LYS A 357 -0.02 6.11 -0.60
C LYS A 357 1.03 7.22 -0.48
N PRO A 358 2.33 6.89 -0.48
CA PRO A 358 3.38 7.91 -0.38
C PRO A 358 3.25 8.97 -1.49
N GLY A 359 3.23 10.25 -1.09
CA GLY A 359 3.06 11.39 -2.00
C GLY A 359 1.61 11.71 -2.37
N TYR A 360 0.62 11.03 -1.80
CA TYR A 360 -0.80 11.29 -2.00
C TYR A 360 -1.48 11.67 -0.69
N ASP A 361 -2.53 12.49 -0.76
CA ASP A 361 -3.37 12.76 0.41
C ASP A 361 -4.16 11.50 0.79
N PRO A 362 -4.25 11.16 2.09
CA PRO A 362 -5.04 10.03 2.54
C PRO A 362 -6.52 10.29 2.32
N VAL A 363 -7.27 9.24 1.97
CA VAL A 363 -8.71 9.31 1.75
C VAL A 363 -9.39 8.17 2.49
N SER A 364 -10.56 8.45 3.06
CA SER A 364 -11.35 7.45 3.79
C SER A 364 -12.70 7.22 3.13
N ALA A 365 -13.21 6.00 3.27
CA ALA A 365 -14.58 5.66 2.92
C ALA A 365 -15.18 4.79 4.03
N THR A 366 -16.45 5.00 4.33
CA THR A 366 -17.17 4.28 5.38
C THR A 366 -18.16 3.30 4.76
N SER A 367 -18.26 2.11 5.35
CA SER A 367 -19.24 1.11 4.94
C SER A 367 -20.65 1.56 5.28
N LEU A 368 -21.64 0.93 4.65
CA LEU A 368 -22.98 0.90 5.25
C LEU A 368 -22.91 0.18 6.60
N ALA A 369 -23.80 0.56 7.51
CA ALA A 369 -23.91 -0.10 8.80
C ALA A 369 -24.60 -1.46 8.66
N THR A 370 -24.23 -2.42 9.50
CA THR A 370 -24.91 -3.71 9.63
C THR A 370 -26.31 -3.54 10.22
N ALA A 371 -27.08 -4.62 10.29
CA ALA A 371 -28.18 -4.69 11.26
C ALA A 371 -27.65 -4.50 12.69
N ALA A 372 -28.53 -4.11 13.62
CA ALA A 372 -28.20 -4.00 15.03
C ALA A 372 -27.69 -5.33 15.58
N VAL A 373 -26.64 -5.28 16.41
CA VAL A 373 -26.06 -6.50 17.00
C VAL A 373 -27.07 -7.20 17.90
N GLN A 374 -27.29 -8.49 17.66
CA GLN A 374 -28.18 -9.33 18.43
C GLN A 374 -27.46 -10.02 19.58
N LYS A 375 -28.23 -10.44 20.58
CA LYS A 375 -27.74 -11.33 21.63
C LYS A 375 -27.42 -12.70 21.03
N ALA A 376 -26.35 -13.32 21.50
CA ALA A 376 -26.04 -14.70 21.16
C ALA A 376 -26.89 -15.68 21.99
N THR A 377 -26.96 -16.93 21.56
CA THR A 377 -27.71 -17.99 22.25
C THR A 377 -26.79 -19.06 22.80
N PHE A 378 -27.21 -19.72 23.87
CA PHE A 378 -26.56 -20.94 24.34
C PHE A 378 -26.99 -22.15 23.51
N THR A 379 -26.03 -23.02 23.20
CA THR A 379 -26.29 -24.35 22.64
C THR A 379 -26.13 -25.39 23.73
N VAL A 380 -27.22 -26.09 24.06
CA VAL A 380 -27.20 -27.23 24.99
C VAL A 380 -26.53 -28.41 24.29
N ARG A 381 -25.50 -28.98 24.94
CA ARG A 381 -24.81 -30.19 24.47
C ARG A 381 -25.35 -31.41 25.19
N ASP A 382 -25.34 -31.36 26.52
CA ASP A 382 -25.98 -32.34 27.39
C ASP A 382 -27.07 -31.64 28.22
N PRO A 383 -28.32 -32.09 28.19
CA PRO A 383 -29.41 -31.47 28.95
C PRO A 383 -29.27 -31.73 30.45
N ALA A 384 -29.78 -30.82 31.28
CA ALA A 384 -29.81 -31.01 32.72
C ALA A 384 -30.68 -32.22 33.13
N THR A 385 -30.26 -32.95 34.17
CA THR A 385 -30.96 -34.15 34.66
C THR A 385 -31.10 -34.14 36.18
N LEU A 386 -32.14 -34.81 36.69
CA LEU A 386 -32.37 -34.98 38.12
C LEU A 386 -32.08 -36.43 38.53
N GLY A 387 -31.17 -36.58 39.48
CA GLY A 387 -30.90 -37.83 40.20
C GLY A 387 -31.57 -37.87 41.58
N GLY A 388 -31.68 -39.08 42.14
CA GLY A 388 -32.31 -39.33 43.44
C GLY A 388 -33.68 -39.97 43.34
N THR A 389 -34.20 -40.45 44.46
CA THR A 389 -35.57 -41.02 44.55
C THR A 389 -36.48 -39.98 45.21
N PRO A 390 -37.68 -39.69 44.68
CA PRO A 390 -38.62 -38.76 45.30
C PRO A 390 -39.23 -39.40 46.56
N ARG A 391 -38.46 -39.40 47.64
CA ARG A 391 -38.82 -39.99 48.92
C ARG A 391 -38.53 -39.01 50.05
N LEU A 392 -39.46 -38.90 51.02
CA LEU A 392 -39.29 -38.05 52.19
C LEU A 392 -37.92 -38.28 52.86
N GLY A 393 -37.17 -37.19 53.07
CA GLY A 393 -35.84 -37.20 53.68
C GLY A 393 -34.69 -37.56 52.73
N ASP A 394 -34.96 -38.07 51.53
CA ASP A 394 -33.93 -38.28 50.50
C ASP A 394 -33.57 -36.96 49.81
N VAL A 395 -32.40 -36.91 49.19
CA VAL A 395 -31.90 -35.75 48.43
C VAL A 395 -32.14 -35.97 46.94
N LEU A 396 -32.71 -34.96 46.29
CA LEU A 396 -32.67 -34.84 44.84
C LEU A 396 -31.45 -34.01 44.44
N THR A 397 -30.75 -34.43 43.38
CA THR A 397 -29.54 -33.76 42.88
C THR A 397 -29.73 -33.38 41.42
N LEU A 398 -29.50 -32.11 41.10
CA LEU A 398 -29.49 -31.60 39.73
C LEU A 398 -28.08 -31.69 39.16
N ASP A 399 -27.93 -32.45 38.08
CA ASP A 399 -26.81 -32.32 37.16
C ASP A 399 -27.18 -31.23 36.14
N PRO A 400 -26.46 -30.08 36.09
CA PRO A 400 -26.77 -28.99 35.19
C PRO A 400 -26.51 -29.31 33.71
N GLY A 401 -25.83 -30.42 33.39
CA GLY A 401 -25.46 -30.78 32.02
C GLY A 401 -24.32 -29.92 31.47
N THR A 402 -24.21 -29.85 30.15
CA THR A 402 -23.16 -29.09 29.47
C THR A 402 -23.72 -28.23 28.33
N TRP A 403 -23.10 -27.07 28.12
CA TRP A 403 -23.51 -26.09 27.11
C TRP A 403 -22.30 -25.43 26.47
N SER A 404 -22.54 -24.73 25.37
CA SER A 404 -21.57 -23.81 24.77
C SER A 404 -22.20 -22.48 24.41
N PRO A 405 -21.45 -21.37 24.52
CA PRO A 405 -20.09 -21.26 25.06
C PRO A 405 -20.01 -21.45 26.58
N GLY A 406 -18.84 -21.93 27.07
CA GLY A 406 -18.70 -22.64 28.36
C GLY A 406 -18.55 -21.79 29.63
N VAL A 407 -18.88 -20.50 29.61
CA VAL A 407 -18.90 -19.66 30.82
C VAL A 407 -20.27 -19.00 30.93
N ALA A 408 -21.03 -19.35 31.97
CA ALA A 408 -22.33 -18.73 32.25
C ALA A 408 -22.55 -18.69 33.76
N ASP A 409 -23.14 -17.60 34.24
CA ASP A 409 -23.66 -17.53 35.60
C ASP A 409 -24.89 -18.44 35.70
N THR A 410 -24.84 -19.36 36.66
CA THR A 410 -25.81 -20.44 36.79
C THR A 410 -26.61 -20.27 38.07
N THR A 411 -27.93 -20.16 37.95
CA THR A 411 -28.86 -20.12 39.08
C THR A 411 -29.76 -21.34 39.06
N VAL A 412 -29.95 -21.98 40.22
CA VAL A 412 -30.83 -23.14 40.39
C VAL A 412 -31.86 -22.85 41.47
N VAL A 413 -33.14 -23.05 41.14
CA VAL A 413 -34.28 -22.92 42.05
C VAL A 413 -35.11 -24.21 42.04
N TRP A 414 -35.42 -24.75 43.20
CA TRP A 414 -36.32 -25.89 43.32
C TRP A 414 -37.79 -25.44 43.32
N LEU A 415 -38.64 -26.23 42.66
CA LEU A 415 -40.05 -25.93 42.46
C LEU A 415 -40.92 -27.07 43.00
N ARG A 416 -41.98 -26.73 43.75
CA ARG A 416 -43.05 -27.65 44.14
C ARG A 416 -44.27 -27.39 43.25
N ASP A 417 -44.67 -28.39 42.47
CA ASP A 417 -45.75 -28.29 41.47
C ASP A 417 -45.62 -27.07 40.53
N GLY A 418 -44.38 -26.72 40.19
CA GLY A 418 -44.07 -25.56 39.33
C GLY A 418 -43.92 -24.22 40.05
N VAL A 419 -44.13 -24.16 41.37
CA VAL A 419 -43.96 -22.94 42.19
C VAL A 419 -42.62 -22.96 42.92
N PRO A 420 -41.82 -21.88 42.90
CA PRO A 420 -40.56 -21.80 43.65
C PRO A 420 -40.73 -22.10 45.14
N ILE A 421 -39.85 -22.97 45.65
CA ILE A 421 -39.73 -23.26 47.09
C ILE A 421 -38.76 -22.21 47.67
N GLU A 422 -39.24 -21.42 48.62
CA GLU A 422 -38.44 -20.34 49.23
C GLU A 422 -37.15 -20.88 49.87
N GLY A 423 -36.02 -20.25 49.55
CA GLY A 423 -34.70 -20.63 50.06
C GLY A 423 -34.10 -21.92 49.46
N ALA A 424 -34.84 -22.65 48.62
CA ALA A 424 -34.37 -23.88 48.01
C ALA A 424 -33.55 -23.59 46.75
N LEU A 425 -32.26 -23.29 46.96
CA LEU A 425 -31.29 -22.94 45.93
C LEU A 425 -30.18 -23.98 45.82
N GLY A 426 -29.49 -23.98 44.68
CA GLY A 426 -28.32 -24.84 44.43
C GLY A 426 -28.69 -26.22 43.88
N THR A 427 -27.67 -27.05 43.64
CA THR A 427 -27.80 -28.31 42.87
C THR A 427 -28.33 -29.49 43.69
N SER A 428 -28.76 -29.29 44.93
CA SER A 428 -29.30 -30.37 45.77
C SER A 428 -30.44 -29.86 46.66
N TYR A 429 -31.45 -30.69 46.87
CA TYR A 429 -32.59 -30.39 47.73
C TYR A 429 -33.04 -31.62 48.50
N THR A 430 -33.12 -31.48 49.83
CA THR A 430 -33.62 -32.52 50.72
C THR A 430 -35.14 -32.44 50.80
N LEU A 431 -35.80 -33.54 50.47
CA LEU A 431 -37.26 -33.62 50.44
C LEU A 431 -37.85 -33.55 51.85
N THR A 432 -38.77 -32.61 52.04
CA THR A 432 -39.41 -32.30 53.32
C THR A 432 -40.83 -32.87 53.41
N THR A 433 -41.47 -32.75 54.57
CA THR A 433 -42.87 -33.19 54.74
C THR A 433 -43.84 -32.42 53.86
N ASP A 434 -43.55 -31.17 53.54
CA ASP A 434 -44.38 -30.31 52.69
C ASP A 434 -44.36 -30.73 51.22
N ASP A 435 -43.39 -31.58 50.84
CA ASP A 435 -43.26 -32.10 49.50
C ASP A 435 -44.09 -33.38 49.28
N LEU A 436 -44.57 -34.05 50.34
CA LEU A 436 -45.31 -35.31 50.24
C LEU A 436 -46.55 -35.18 49.35
N GLY A 437 -46.64 -36.03 48.33
CA GLY A 437 -47.75 -36.00 47.37
C GLY A 437 -47.63 -34.90 46.32
N HIS A 438 -46.52 -34.18 46.28
CA HIS A 438 -46.22 -33.15 45.27
C HIS A 438 -45.10 -33.61 44.33
N HIS A 439 -45.01 -32.97 43.16
CA HIS A 439 -43.84 -33.09 42.28
C HIS A 439 -42.83 -32.01 42.65
N VAL A 440 -41.57 -32.42 42.86
CA VAL A 440 -40.46 -31.48 43.13
C VAL A 440 -39.54 -31.44 41.91
N SER A 441 -39.56 -30.34 41.15
CA SER A 441 -38.70 -30.12 39.98
C SER A 441 -37.58 -29.11 40.28
N ALA A 442 -36.61 -28.99 39.39
CA ALA A 442 -35.57 -27.95 39.46
C ALA A 442 -35.58 -27.09 38.20
N SER A 443 -35.41 -25.77 38.37
CA SER A 443 -35.25 -24.80 37.29
C SER A 443 -33.81 -24.28 37.29
N LEU A 444 -33.13 -24.48 36.17
CA LEU A 444 -31.78 -24.03 35.87
C LEU A 444 -31.87 -22.80 34.95
N THR A 445 -31.25 -21.69 35.33
CA THR A 445 -31.12 -20.50 34.47
C THR A 445 -29.65 -20.21 34.24
N LEU A 446 -29.25 -20.12 32.96
CA LEU A 446 -27.93 -19.70 32.52
C LEU A 446 -28.00 -18.28 32.00
N THR A 447 -27.12 -17.42 32.51
CA THR A 447 -27.03 -16.01 32.09
C THR A 447 -25.59 -15.66 31.72
N ARG A 448 -25.42 -14.83 30.71
CA ARG A 448 -24.13 -14.24 30.33
C ARG A 448 -24.40 -12.90 29.65
N ALA A 449 -23.61 -11.88 29.97
CA ALA A 449 -23.73 -10.58 29.30
C ALA A 449 -23.64 -10.76 27.77
N GLY A 450 -24.58 -10.17 27.03
CA GLY A 450 -24.65 -10.31 25.57
C GLY A 450 -25.32 -11.59 25.06
N TYR A 451 -25.83 -12.45 25.96
CA TYR A 451 -26.57 -13.66 25.61
C TYR A 451 -28.05 -13.56 26.00
N GLU A 452 -28.88 -14.34 25.31
CA GLU A 452 -30.22 -14.67 25.78
C GLU A 452 -30.15 -15.68 26.92
N ASP A 453 -30.96 -15.46 27.96
CA ASP A 453 -31.00 -16.36 29.10
C ASP A 453 -31.57 -17.71 28.67
N LEU A 454 -30.89 -18.79 29.04
CA LEU A 454 -31.36 -20.14 28.80
C LEU A 454 -31.97 -20.71 30.08
N VAL A 455 -33.24 -21.06 30.04
CA VAL A 455 -33.96 -21.67 31.17
C VAL A 455 -34.30 -23.13 30.85
N GLN A 456 -33.90 -24.05 31.72
CA GLN A 456 -34.29 -25.46 31.68
C GLN A 456 -35.05 -25.83 32.95
N THR A 457 -36.24 -26.44 32.80
CA THR A 457 -36.96 -27.01 33.95
C THR A 457 -36.93 -28.54 33.84
N VAL A 458 -36.30 -29.18 34.82
CA VAL A 458 -36.13 -30.64 34.89
C VAL A 458 -37.13 -31.19 35.91
N ARG A 459 -37.91 -32.19 35.52
CA ARG A 459 -38.91 -32.83 36.38
C ARG A 459 -38.46 -34.25 36.73
N PRO A 460 -38.48 -34.68 38.00
CA PRO A 460 -38.20 -36.08 38.34
C PRO A 460 -39.42 -36.95 38.03
N SER A 461 -39.25 -38.26 38.23
CA SER A 461 -40.30 -39.26 38.04
C SER A 461 -41.20 -39.39 39.28
N GLY A 462 -42.42 -38.84 39.22
CA GLY A 462 -43.50 -39.11 40.16
C GLY A 462 -43.51 -38.29 41.46
N LEU A 463 -44.51 -38.53 42.29
CA LEU A 463 -44.76 -37.83 43.55
C LEU A 463 -43.75 -38.21 44.62
N VAL A 464 -43.44 -37.26 45.52
CA VAL A 464 -42.66 -37.53 46.73
C VAL A 464 -43.49 -38.38 47.68
N LYS A 465 -42.94 -39.54 48.07
CA LYS A 465 -43.62 -40.51 48.94
C LYS A 465 -42.80 -40.87 50.18
N THR A 466 -43.44 -41.37 51.22
CA THR A 466 -42.77 -41.93 52.40
C THR A 466 -42.93 -43.45 52.45
N VAL A 467 -42.09 -44.12 53.25
CA VAL A 467 -42.16 -45.57 53.45
C VAL A 467 -43.12 -45.90 54.59
N PRO A 468 -44.10 -46.81 54.38
CA PRO A 468 -44.98 -47.23 55.45
C PRO A 468 -44.31 -48.21 56.41
N THR A 469 -44.71 -48.12 57.67
CA THR A 469 -44.60 -49.20 58.66
C THR A 469 -45.91 -49.97 58.69
N MET A 470 -45.85 -51.30 58.56
CA MET A 470 -47.03 -52.17 58.59
C MET A 470 -46.95 -53.12 59.79
N VAL A 471 -47.94 -53.03 60.68
CA VAL A 471 -48.05 -53.91 61.84
C VAL A 471 -49.20 -54.90 61.63
N LEU A 472 -48.89 -56.20 61.73
CA LEU A 472 -49.85 -57.28 61.53
C LEU A 472 -50.09 -58.08 62.82
N ARG A 473 -51.32 -58.03 63.32
CA ARG A 473 -51.80 -58.92 64.38
C ARG A 473 -52.74 -59.96 63.77
N SER A 474 -52.61 -61.21 64.22
CA SER A 474 -53.42 -62.31 63.71
C SER A 474 -53.80 -63.25 64.83
N SER A 475 -55.06 -63.69 64.86
CA SER A 475 -55.58 -64.66 65.83
C SER A 475 -56.39 -65.76 65.13
N ARG A 476 -56.66 -66.86 65.85
CA ARG A 476 -57.28 -68.08 65.32
C ARG A 476 -58.67 -68.26 65.94
N PRO A 477 -59.73 -67.66 65.37
CA PRO A 477 -61.05 -67.67 65.99
C PRO A 477 -61.83 -68.99 65.80
N GLY A 478 -61.28 -69.98 65.07
CA GLY A 478 -61.90 -71.30 64.85
C GLY A 478 -61.28 -72.04 63.65
N THR A 479 -61.77 -73.25 63.36
CA THR A 479 -61.29 -74.10 62.25
C THR A 479 -61.48 -73.42 60.89
N GLY A 480 -60.45 -73.45 60.05
CA GLY A 480 -60.45 -72.86 58.71
C GLY A 480 -60.62 -71.34 58.67
N ARG A 481 -60.37 -70.63 59.79
CA ARG A 481 -60.53 -69.17 59.92
C ARG A 481 -59.27 -68.48 60.42
N LEU A 482 -59.02 -67.27 59.92
CA LEU A 482 -57.93 -66.41 60.36
C LEU A 482 -58.44 -64.99 60.56
N ALA A 483 -58.41 -64.48 61.78
CA ALA A 483 -58.65 -63.06 62.04
C ALA A 483 -57.34 -62.29 61.84
N VAL A 484 -57.37 -61.25 61.02
CA VAL A 484 -56.24 -60.37 60.75
C VAL A 484 -56.59 -58.94 61.10
N HIS A 485 -55.66 -58.25 61.73
CA HIS A 485 -55.69 -56.81 61.98
C HIS A 485 -54.42 -56.21 61.39
N VAL A 486 -54.60 -55.24 60.50
CA VAL A 486 -53.55 -54.50 59.83
C VAL A 486 -53.61 -53.07 60.33
N ALA A 487 -52.46 -52.51 60.71
CA ALA A 487 -52.31 -51.09 60.98
C ALA A 487 -51.11 -50.56 60.17
N LEU A 488 -51.31 -49.46 59.44
CA LEU A 488 -50.25 -48.75 58.74
C LEU A 488 -50.04 -47.36 59.33
N GLY A 489 -48.77 -46.98 59.45
CA GLY A 489 -48.34 -45.61 59.74
C GLY A 489 -47.16 -45.24 58.85
N ALA A 490 -46.95 -43.96 58.56
CA ALA A 490 -45.81 -43.51 57.78
C ALA A 490 -45.35 -42.13 58.25
N ALA A 491 -44.04 -41.86 58.18
CA ALA A 491 -43.49 -40.58 58.63
C ALA A 491 -44.07 -39.43 57.80
N GLY A 492 -44.50 -38.35 58.46
CA GLY A 492 -45.09 -37.18 57.80
C GLY A 492 -46.54 -37.35 57.29
N VAL A 493 -47.14 -38.55 57.42
CA VAL A 493 -48.52 -38.81 56.97
C VAL A 493 -49.42 -39.08 58.18
N PRO A 494 -50.34 -38.16 58.54
CA PRO A 494 -51.18 -38.30 59.73
C PRO A 494 -52.08 -39.54 59.71
N VAL A 495 -52.63 -39.89 58.55
CA VAL A 495 -53.47 -41.07 58.34
C VAL A 495 -53.11 -41.73 57.02
N VAL A 496 -52.65 -42.99 57.07
CA VAL A 496 -52.37 -43.78 55.86
C VAL A 496 -53.67 -44.33 55.30
N ALA A 497 -54.17 -43.72 54.22
CA ALA A 497 -55.32 -44.20 53.47
C ALA A 497 -54.90 -45.23 52.40
N GLY A 498 -55.84 -46.08 51.97
CA GLY A 498 -55.65 -46.99 50.84
C GLY A 498 -56.10 -48.42 51.14
N VAL A 499 -55.63 -49.35 50.31
CA VAL A 499 -56.12 -50.75 50.30
C VAL A 499 -54.98 -51.72 50.57
N VAL A 500 -55.25 -52.72 51.41
CA VAL A 500 -54.37 -53.87 51.67
C VAL A 500 -54.99 -55.12 51.04
N ARG A 501 -54.28 -55.70 50.06
CA ARG A 501 -54.62 -57.00 49.48
C ARG A 501 -54.03 -58.13 50.31
N ILE A 502 -54.84 -59.14 50.56
CA ILE A 502 -54.43 -60.34 51.29
C ILE A 502 -54.49 -61.52 50.34
N VAL A 503 -53.36 -62.16 50.08
CA VAL A 503 -53.22 -63.27 49.13
C VAL A 503 -52.58 -64.46 49.84
N ALA A 504 -53.12 -65.66 49.63
CA ALA A 504 -52.47 -66.90 50.07
C ALA A 504 -52.53 -67.94 48.95
N ARG A 505 -51.45 -68.71 48.78
CA ARG A 505 -51.33 -69.75 47.74
C ARG A 505 -51.71 -69.26 46.32
N GLY A 506 -51.46 -67.99 46.02
CA GLY A 506 -51.80 -67.39 44.72
C GLY A 506 -53.23 -66.85 44.59
N HIS A 507 -54.12 -67.08 45.57
CA HIS A 507 -55.50 -66.61 45.54
C HIS A 507 -55.70 -65.37 46.42
N LEU A 508 -56.42 -64.38 45.88
CA LEU A 508 -56.87 -63.22 46.64
C LEU A 508 -57.92 -63.65 47.66
N LEU A 509 -57.61 -63.48 48.94
CA LEU A 509 -58.48 -63.83 50.06
C LEU A 509 -59.38 -62.66 50.49
N ALA A 510 -58.84 -61.43 50.43
CA ALA A 510 -59.57 -60.22 50.77
C ALA A 510 -58.85 -58.97 50.28
N GLU A 511 -59.62 -57.90 50.06
CA GLU A 511 -59.13 -56.53 50.02
C GLU A 511 -59.69 -55.79 51.24
N LEU A 512 -58.84 -55.03 51.93
CA LEU A 512 -59.18 -54.27 53.11
C LEU A 512 -58.89 -52.79 52.88
N THR A 513 -59.93 -51.96 52.91
CA THR A 513 -59.77 -50.49 52.94
C THR A 513 -59.42 -50.05 54.35
N LEU A 514 -58.37 -49.24 54.50
CA LEU A 514 -57.97 -48.69 55.80
C LEU A 514 -58.99 -47.64 56.26
N ASP A 515 -59.31 -47.66 57.56
CA ASP A 515 -60.17 -46.68 58.21
C ASP A 515 -59.45 -45.34 58.43
N ARG A 516 -60.15 -44.39 59.06
CA ARG A 516 -59.63 -43.06 59.41
C ARG A 516 -58.43 -43.05 60.37
N TYR A 517 -58.01 -44.21 60.87
CA TYR A 517 -56.84 -44.38 61.74
C TYR A 517 -55.73 -45.20 61.06
N GLY A 518 -55.85 -45.49 59.76
CA GLY A 518 -54.91 -46.32 59.02
C GLY A 518 -55.00 -47.80 59.39
N ARG A 519 -56.16 -48.29 59.84
CA ARG A 519 -56.35 -49.66 60.34
C ARG A 519 -57.42 -50.39 59.55
N ALA A 520 -57.28 -51.71 59.44
CA ALA A 520 -58.35 -52.57 58.93
C ALA A 520 -58.29 -53.94 59.60
N ALA A 521 -59.44 -54.59 59.75
CA ALA A 521 -59.53 -55.92 60.32
C ALA A 521 -60.55 -56.78 59.58
N ARG A 522 -60.26 -58.08 59.44
CA ARG A 522 -61.20 -59.04 58.83
C ARG A 522 -60.94 -60.46 59.30
N VAL A 523 -62.00 -61.26 59.38
CA VAL A 523 -61.90 -62.71 59.53
C VAL A 523 -61.97 -63.35 58.15
N LEU A 524 -60.85 -63.92 57.71
CA LEU A 524 -60.77 -64.76 56.52
C LEU A 524 -61.34 -66.14 56.86
N ARG A 525 -62.10 -66.74 55.94
CA ARG A 525 -62.81 -68.01 56.12
C ARG A 525 -62.49 -68.97 54.97
N GLY A 526 -62.72 -70.27 55.18
CA GLY A 526 -62.53 -71.29 54.14
C GLY A 526 -61.07 -71.60 53.83
N LEU A 527 -60.18 -71.38 54.80
CA LEU A 527 -58.75 -71.62 54.62
C LEU A 527 -58.40 -73.08 54.96
N PRO A 528 -57.60 -73.79 54.14
CA PRO A 528 -57.15 -75.14 54.46
C PRO A 528 -56.30 -75.18 55.73
N ALA A 529 -56.44 -76.23 56.54
CA ALA A 529 -55.64 -76.44 57.74
C ALA A 529 -54.13 -76.59 57.41
N GLY A 530 -53.29 -76.23 58.37
CA GLY A 530 -51.82 -76.31 58.26
C GLY A 530 -51.13 -74.96 58.09
N LEU A 531 -49.83 -75.00 57.83
CA LEU A 531 -49.02 -73.80 57.64
C LEU A 531 -49.36 -73.13 56.30
N THR A 532 -49.74 -71.86 56.36
CA THR A 532 -50.08 -71.05 55.19
C THR A 532 -49.29 -69.75 55.21
N ASN A 533 -48.57 -69.47 54.13
CA ASN A 533 -47.92 -68.18 53.92
C ASN A 533 -48.95 -67.20 53.35
N VAL A 534 -49.22 -66.13 54.10
CA VAL A 534 -50.16 -65.08 53.71
C VAL A 534 -49.35 -63.82 53.39
N ARG A 535 -49.59 -63.27 52.20
CA ARG A 535 -49.02 -62.02 51.71
C ARG A 535 -50.02 -60.88 51.93
N PHE A 536 -49.59 -59.82 52.60
CA PHE A 536 -50.33 -58.59 52.82
C PHE A 536 -49.65 -57.49 52.01
N SER A 537 -50.29 -57.03 50.94
CA SER A 537 -49.75 -56.04 50.01
C SER A 537 -50.56 -54.76 50.12
N TYR A 538 -49.99 -53.72 50.72
CA TYR A 538 -50.51 -52.36 50.63
C TYR A 538 -50.16 -51.78 49.27
N LEU A 539 -51.17 -51.27 48.56
CA LEU A 539 -51.03 -50.84 47.17
C LEU A 539 -50.34 -49.47 47.01
N GLY A 540 -50.16 -48.72 48.11
CA GLY A 540 -49.66 -47.36 48.08
C GLY A 540 -50.78 -46.33 47.99
N SER A 541 -50.37 -45.07 48.09
CA SER A 541 -51.17 -43.86 47.89
C SER A 541 -50.30 -42.79 47.23
N ASP A 542 -50.81 -41.58 47.07
CA ASP A 542 -50.05 -40.46 46.51
C ASP A 542 -48.89 -40.01 47.41
N THR A 543 -48.99 -40.26 48.71
CA THR A 543 -47.98 -39.87 49.71
C THR A 543 -47.21 -41.05 50.30
N VAL A 544 -47.63 -42.30 50.10
CA VAL A 544 -47.01 -43.48 50.71
C VAL A 544 -46.73 -44.55 49.66
N VAL A 545 -45.51 -45.07 49.60
CA VAL A 545 -45.16 -46.17 48.67
C VAL A 545 -45.91 -47.45 49.05
N GLY A 546 -46.20 -48.28 48.06
CA GLY A 546 -46.72 -49.63 48.30
C GLY A 546 -45.69 -50.48 49.06
N THR A 547 -46.17 -51.39 49.90
CA THR A 547 -45.31 -52.34 50.61
C THR A 547 -45.98 -53.70 50.72
N THR A 548 -45.18 -54.76 50.84
CA THR A 548 -45.67 -56.11 51.02
C THR A 548 -44.99 -56.77 52.20
N LEU A 549 -45.80 -57.32 53.11
CA LEU A 549 -45.33 -58.14 54.20
C LEU A 549 -45.87 -59.56 54.05
N ARG A 550 -45.03 -60.56 54.35
CA ARG A 550 -45.44 -61.96 54.37
C ARG A 550 -45.44 -62.48 55.80
N LYS A 551 -46.48 -63.23 56.15
CA LYS A 551 -46.61 -63.85 57.46
C LYS A 551 -47.02 -65.31 57.29
N THR A 552 -46.22 -66.21 57.85
CA THR A 552 -46.61 -67.62 57.96
C THR A 552 -47.53 -67.76 59.16
N VAL A 553 -48.73 -68.31 58.94
CA VAL A 553 -49.72 -68.56 59.98
C VAL A 553 -50.17 -70.01 59.91
N THR A 554 -50.34 -70.64 61.07
CA THR A 554 -50.97 -71.96 61.15
C THR A 554 -52.49 -71.80 61.19
N ILE A 555 -53.18 -72.40 60.23
CA ILE A 555 -54.64 -72.51 60.21
C ILE A 555 -55.00 -73.82 60.91
N LYS A 556 -55.91 -73.74 61.89
CA LYS A 556 -56.44 -74.91 62.60
C LYS A 556 -57.51 -75.60 61.78
#